data_AF-A0A0B1ZFK1-F1
#
_entry.id   AF-A0A0B1ZFK1-F1
#
_cell.length_a   1.000
_cell.length_b   1.000
_cell.length_c   1.000
_cell.angle_alpha   90.00
_cell.angle_beta   90.00
_cell.angle_gamma   90.00
#
_symmetry.space_group_name_H-M   'P 1'
#
loop_
_entity.id
_entity.type
_entity.pdbx_description
1 polymer ?
#
loop_
_entity_poly.entity_id
_entity_poly.type
_entity_poly.pdbx_seq_one_letter_code
_entity_poly.pdbx_strand_id
1 'polypeptide(L)'
;NARIVRAAEQYYRAMYRGAAASWNLRDRHMFDTLLRLMAHREDARAVIWAHNSHIGNASATAMGWRGEFNIGELARAAYGDQAVLIGFGTDRGTVAAASDWGADMHVMQVRPARDDSWEGAFRGTGLARALTDWRGSRRGDVSDLLSQTLLE
;
A
#
# COMPACT_ATOMS: atom_id res chain seq x y z
N ASN A 1 -6.26 24.49 -9.28
CA ASN A 1 -5.54 24.10 -10.51
C ASN A 1 -4.06 24.48 -10.58
N ALA A 2 -3.62 25.70 -10.23
CA ALA A 2 -2.19 26.08 -10.32
C ALA A 2 -1.21 25.20 -9.50
N ARG A 3 -1.65 24.60 -8.38
CA ARG A 3 -0.81 23.69 -7.56
C ARG A 3 -0.65 22.29 -8.16
N ILE A 4 -1.63 21.81 -8.92
CA ILE A 4 -1.54 20.53 -9.64
C ILE A 4 -0.51 20.65 -10.75
N VAL A 5 -0.49 21.78 -11.46
CA VAL A 5 0.51 22.07 -12.50
C VAL A 5 1.93 22.18 -11.92
N ARG A 6 2.11 22.85 -10.77
CA ARG A 6 3.40 22.94 -10.09
C ARG A 6 3.89 21.57 -9.55
N ALA A 7 2.96 20.74 -9.04
CA ALA A 7 3.26 19.39 -8.60
C ALA A 7 3.61 18.47 -9.78
N ALA A 8 2.92 18.63 -10.92
CA ALA A 8 3.22 17.92 -12.16
C ALA A 8 4.60 18.32 -12.71
N GLU A 9 4.98 19.61 -12.69
CA GLU A 9 6.30 20.07 -13.11
C GLU A 9 7.43 19.49 -12.23
N GLN A 10 7.23 19.46 -10.90
CA GLN A 10 8.16 18.82 -9.98
C GLN A 10 8.23 17.30 -10.19
N TYR A 11 7.11 16.65 -10.51
CA TYR A 11 7.04 15.24 -10.86
C TYR A 11 7.82 14.92 -12.13
N TYR A 12 7.65 15.70 -13.19
CA TYR A 12 8.44 15.54 -14.42
C TYR A 12 9.94 15.73 -14.17
N ARG A 13 10.36 16.70 -13.33
CA ARG A 13 11.77 16.87 -12.97
C ARG A 13 12.31 15.77 -12.06
N ALA A 14 11.49 15.20 -11.19
CA ALA A 14 11.88 14.11 -10.28
C ALA A 14 11.98 12.76 -11.00
N MET A 15 11.18 12.54 -12.05
CA MET A 15 11.28 11.37 -12.92
C MET A 15 12.69 11.22 -13.53
N TYR A 16 13.37 12.35 -13.80
CA TYR A 16 14.77 12.37 -14.26
C TYR A 16 15.81 12.20 -13.14
N ARG A 17 15.43 12.29 -11.85
CA ARG A 17 16.35 12.27 -10.70
C ARG A 17 16.40 10.93 -9.95
N GLY A 18 15.59 9.96 -10.35
CA GLY A 18 15.60 8.59 -9.83
C GLY A 18 14.23 8.09 -9.38
N ALA A 19 14.00 6.78 -9.52
CA ALA A 19 12.71 6.14 -9.26
C ALA A 19 12.13 6.45 -7.87
N ALA A 20 12.96 6.39 -6.83
CA ALA A 20 12.54 6.65 -5.45
C ALA A 20 12.12 8.12 -5.22
N ALA A 21 12.80 9.09 -5.82
CA ALA A 21 12.46 10.50 -5.68
C ALA A 21 11.11 10.83 -6.32
N SER A 22 10.86 10.28 -7.51
CA SER A 22 9.57 10.42 -8.20
C SER A 22 8.44 9.74 -7.43
N TRP A 23 8.69 8.55 -6.88
CA TRP A 23 7.73 7.84 -6.04
C TRP A 23 7.36 8.65 -4.79
N ASN A 24 8.36 9.07 -4.02
CA ASN A 24 8.19 9.83 -2.80
C ASN A 24 7.45 11.14 -3.00
N LEU A 25 7.72 11.84 -4.11
CA LEU A 25 7.00 13.07 -4.42
C LEU A 25 5.50 12.80 -4.63
N ARG A 26 5.15 11.72 -5.33
CA ARG A 26 3.76 11.33 -5.58
C ARG A 26 3.03 10.98 -4.28
N ASP A 27 3.62 10.14 -3.45
CA ASP A 27 3.00 9.71 -2.19
C ASP A 27 2.93 10.84 -1.17
N ARG A 28 3.92 11.74 -1.14
CA ARG A 28 3.84 13.00 -0.38
C ARG A 28 2.66 13.84 -0.84
N HIS A 29 2.47 13.99 -2.14
CA HIS A 29 1.38 14.80 -2.69
C HIS A 29 0.00 14.23 -2.35
N MET A 30 -0.15 12.89 -2.40
CA MET A 30 -1.38 12.23 -1.95
C MET A 30 -1.65 12.50 -0.48
N PHE A 31 -0.62 12.42 0.37
CA PHE A 31 -0.74 12.71 1.80
C PHE A 31 -1.08 14.18 2.09
N ASP A 32 -0.44 15.14 1.41
CA ASP A 32 -0.78 16.56 1.53
C ASP A 32 -2.24 16.84 1.13
N THR A 33 -2.75 16.08 0.15
CA THR A 33 -4.15 16.17 -0.28
C THR A 33 -5.07 15.62 0.81
N LEU A 34 -4.73 14.49 1.43
CA LEU A 34 -5.46 13.96 2.59
C LEU A 34 -5.54 14.99 3.72
N LEU A 35 -4.42 15.59 4.12
CA LEU A 35 -4.40 16.61 5.19
C LEU A 35 -5.34 17.77 4.90
N ARG A 36 -5.38 18.26 3.66
CA ARG A 36 -6.28 19.35 3.26
C ARG A 36 -7.75 18.94 3.29
N LEU A 37 -8.06 17.71 2.88
CA LEU A 37 -9.43 17.19 2.91
C LEU A 37 -9.92 16.98 4.34
N MET A 38 -9.05 16.50 5.23
CA MET A 38 -9.35 16.31 6.64
C MET A 38 -9.55 17.65 7.36
N ALA A 39 -8.79 18.68 6.99
CA ALA A 39 -8.94 20.04 7.54
C ALA A 39 -10.18 20.80 7.02
N HIS A 40 -10.91 20.27 6.03
CA HIS A 40 -12.03 20.98 5.42
C HIS A 40 -13.31 20.98 6.28
N ARG A 41 -13.42 20.07 7.23
CA ARG A 41 -14.60 19.91 8.09
C ARG A 41 -14.18 19.37 9.45
N GLU A 42 -14.86 19.83 10.50
CA GLU A 42 -14.73 19.25 11.83
C GLU A 42 -15.17 17.78 11.81
N ASP A 43 -14.46 16.92 12.56
CA ASP A 43 -14.69 15.47 12.63
C ASP A 43 -14.67 14.73 11.28
N ALA A 44 -13.86 15.20 10.33
CA ALA A 44 -13.68 14.52 9.04
C ALA A 44 -13.24 13.06 9.20
N ARG A 45 -13.76 12.19 8.32
CA ARG A 45 -13.28 10.82 8.13
C ARG A 45 -12.98 10.60 6.65
N ALA A 46 -11.97 9.79 6.37
CA ALA A 46 -11.55 9.48 5.01
C ALA A 46 -11.37 7.97 4.81
N VAL A 47 -11.72 7.50 3.61
CA VAL A 47 -11.35 6.19 3.09
C VAL A 47 -10.44 6.43 1.88
N ILE A 48 -9.23 5.91 1.93
CA ILE A 48 -8.25 6.03 0.86
C ILE A 48 -8.24 4.70 0.12
N TRP A 49 -8.75 4.70 -1.10
CA TRP A 49 -8.67 3.54 -1.98
C TRP A 49 -7.45 3.68 -2.89
N ALA A 50 -6.43 2.86 -2.66
CA ALA A 50 -5.25 2.80 -3.51
C ALA A 50 -4.63 1.40 -3.47
N HIS A 51 -3.70 1.13 -4.38
CA HIS A 51 -2.97 -0.13 -4.44
C HIS A 51 -2.18 -0.40 -3.15
N ASN A 52 -1.95 -1.67 -2.80
CA ASN A 52 -1.23 -2.07 -1.57
C ASN A 52 0.12 -1.35 -1.40
N SER A 53 0.84 -1.12 -2.50
CA SER A 53 2.11 -0.40 -2.52
C SER A 53 2.02 1.04 -1.97
N HIS A 54 0.83 1.64 -2.01
CA HIS A 54 0.58 2.98 -1.48
C HIS A 54 0.08 2.99 -0.04
N ILE A 55 -0.75 2.03 0.34
CA ILE A 55 -1.46 2.01 1.62
C ILE A 55 -0.82 1.13 2.69
N GLY A 56 0.21 0.36 2.35
CA GLY A 56 0.98 -0.45 3.29
C GLY A 56 1.90 0.38 4.20
N ASN A 57 2.76 -0.29 4.96
CA ASN A 57 3.85 0.36 5.68
C ASN A 57 5.16 0.17 4.91
N ALA A 58 5.63 1.20 4.18
CA ALA A 58 6.80 1.06 3.33
C ALA A 58 8.07 0.71 4.13
N SER A 59 8.21 1.21 5.35
CA SER A 59 9.32 0.90 6.26
C SER A 59 9.49 -0.60 6.57
N ALA A 60 8.44 -1.39 6.39
CA ALA A 60 8.43 -2.83 6.64
C ALA A 60 8.61 -3.68 5.36
N THR A 61 8.93 -3.04 4.23
CA THR A 61 9.03 -3.70 2.91
C THR A 61 10.33 -3.27 2.20
N ALA A 62 10.65 -3.93 1.08
CA ALA A 62 11.76 -3.52 0.22
C ALA A 62 11.71 -2.05 -0.26
N MET A 63 10.52 -1.40 -0.26
CA MET A 63 10.39 0.02 -0.58
C MET A 63 11.17 0.90 0.40
N GLY A 64 11.02 0.66 1.71
CA GLY A 64 11.72 1.42 2.75
C GLY A 64 13.25 1.31 2.62
N TRP A 65 13.76 0.13 2.27
CA TRP A 65 15.19 -0.09 2.03
C TRP A 65 15.74 0.69 0.83
N ARG A 66 14.89 1.01 -0.14
CA ARG A 66 15.22 1.88 -1.30
C ARG A 66 15.02 3.37 -1.00
N GLY A 67 14.68 3.72 0.24
CA GLY A 67 14.36 5.09 0.66
C GLY A 67 13.00 5.57 0.16
N GLU A 68 12.10 4.66 -0.23
CA GLU A 68 10.74 4.98 -0.63
C GLU A 68 9.80 4.98 0.58
N PHE A 69 8.90 5.95 0.65
CA PHE A 69 7.78 5.97 1.58
C PHE A 69 6.45 5.99 0.82
N ASN A 70 5.37 5.65 1.52
CA ASN A 70 4.03 5.65 0.93
C ASN A 70 3.01 6.38 1.81
N ILE A 71 1.83 6.69 1.25
CA ILE A 71 0.78 7.41 1.98
C ILE A 71 0.31 6.66 3.24
N GLY A 72 0.31 5.32 3.22
CA GLY A 72 -0.06 4.49 4.37
C GLY A 72 0.85 4.74 5.58
N GLU A 73 2.17 4.72 5.37
CA GLU A 73 3.17 5.05 6.37
C GLU A 73 3.00 6.48 6.89
N LEU A 74 2.82 7.46 5.99
CA LEU A 74 2.62 8.86 6.38
C LEU A 74 1.33 9.07 7.19
N ALA A 75 0.24 8.39 6.80
CA ALA A 75 -1.02 8.44 7.52
C ALA A 75 -0.89 7.79 8.90
N ARG A 76 -0.20 6.66 9.02
CA ARG A 76 0.09 6.03 10.32
C ARG A 76 0.92 6.95 11.21
N ALA A 77 1.95 7.60 10.67
CA ALA A 77 2.80 8.51 11.43
C ALA A 77 2.03 9.74 11.95
N ALA A 78 1.09 10.28 11.18
CA ALA A 78 0.34 11.47 11.55
C ALA A 78 -0.89 11.19 12.44
N TYR A 79 -1.59 10.08 12.22
CA TYR A 79 -2.85 9.78 12.90
C TYR A 79 -2.75 8.64 13.93
N GLY A 80 -1.58 8.00 14.08
CA GLY A 80 -1.36 6.93 15.05
C GLY A 80 -2.39 5.82 14.89
N ASP A 81 -3.02 5.40 16.00
CA ASP A 81 -4.03 4.33 16.02
C ASP A 81 -5.36 4.70 15.34
N GLN A 82 -5.59 5.99 15.02
CA GLN A 82 -6.77 6.42 14.27
C GLN A 82 -6.67 6.06 12.78
N ALA A 83 -5.46 5.83 12.26
CA ALA A 83 -5.28 5.27 10.93
C ALA A 83 -5.51 3.74 10.94
N VAL A 84 -6.11 3.20 9.90
CA VAL A 84 -6.21 1.75 9.69
C VAL A 84 -5.74 1.45 8.29
N LEU A 85 -4.75 0.56 8.18
CA LEU A 85 -4.18 0.13 6.90
C LEU A 85 -4.73 -1.27 6.62
N ILE A 86 -5.42 -1.45 5.50
CA ILE A 86 -6.08 -2.72 5.15
C ILE A 86 -5.51 -3.19 3.82
N GLY A 87 -4.64 -4.20 3.87
CA GLY A 87 -4.07 -4.85 2.69
C GLY A 87 -4.96 -5.98 2.17
N PHE A 88 -4.82 -6.30 0.89
CA PHE A 88 -5.50 -7.43 0.25
C PHE A 88 -4.47 -8.42 -0.31
N GLY A 89 -4.68 -9.71 -0.07
CA GLY A 89 -3.92 -10.81 -0.69
C GLY A 89 -4.83 -11.71 -1.52
N THR A 90 -4.26 -12.44 -2.48
CA THR A 90 -4.98 -13.41 -3.30
C THR A 90 -4.07 -14.56 -3.71
N ASP A 91 -4.60 -15.77 -3.82
CA ASP A 91 -3.85 -16.97 -4.24
C ASP A 91 -4.14 -17.35 -5.70
N ARG A 92 -5.40 -17.30 -6.13
CA ARG A 92 -5.86 -17.84 -7.42
C ARG A 92 -7.02 -17.02 -7.97
N GLY A 93 -7.24 -17.18 -9.27
CA GLY A 93 -8.31 -16.52 -10.02
C GLY A 93 -7.73 -15.77 -11.21
N THR A 94 -8.50 -14.82 -11.73
CA THR A 94 -8.10 -13.97 -12.85
C THR A 94 -7.90 -12.52 -12.41
N VAL A 95 -7.08 -11.79 -13.16
CA VAL A 95 -6.84 -10.35 -12.99
C VAL A 95 -6.93 -9.66 -14.35
N ALA A 96 -7.50 -8.45 -14.38
CA ALA A 96 -7.41 -7.56 -15.53
C ALA A 96 -6.07 -6.81 -15.47
N ALA A 97 -5.15 -7.11 -16.39
CA ALA A 97 -3.81 -6.56 -16.42
C ALA A 97 -3.30 -6.40 -17.86
N ALA A 98 -2.27 -5.57 -18.04
CA ALA A 98 -1.54 -5.44 -19.29
C ALA A 98 -0.13 -6.04 -19.12
N SER A 99 0.46 -6.55 -20.21
CA SER A 99 1.81 -7.13 -20.17
C SER A 99 2.92 -6.07 -20.09
N ASP A 100 2.62 -4.83 -20.50
CA ASP A 100 3.53 -3.69 -20.42
C ASP A 100 2.75 -2.38 -20.31
N TRP A 101 3.45 -1.30 -19.97
CA TRP A 101 2.90 0.05 -19.91
C TRP A 101 2.33 0.47 -21.26
N GLY A 102 1.06 0.85 -21.26
CA GLY A 102 0.34 1.30 -22.46
C GLY A 102 -0.12 0.18 -23.38
N ALA A 103 0.15 -1.09 -23.06
CA ALA A 103 -0.42 -2.23 -23.78
C ALA A 103 -1.91 -2.42 -23.44
N ASP A 104 -2.60 -3.19 -24.27
CA ASP A 104 -4.01 -3.52 -24.07
C ASP A 104 -4.24 -4.34 -22.80
N MET A 105 -5.41 -4.13 -22.19
CA MET A 105 -5.85 -4.90 -21.04
C MET A 105 -6.30 -6.29 -21.47
N HIS A 106 -5.83 -7.30 -20.73
CA HIS A 106 -6.26 -8.69 -20.86
C HIS A 106 -6.69 -9.26 -19.51
N VAL A 107 -7.59 -10.24 -19.55
CA VAL A 107 -7.88 -11.08 -18.39
C VAL A 107 -6.84 -12.18 -18.33
N MET A 108 -5.98 -12.15 -17.31
CA MET A 108 -4.86 -13.07 -17.13
C MET A 108 -5.08 -13.95 -15.90
N GLN A 109 -4.50 -15.16 -15.92
CA GLN A 109 -4.53 -16.03 -14.75
C GLN A 109 -3.50 -15.61 -13.71
N VAL A 110 -3.95 -15.50 -12.47
CA VAL A 110 -3.09 -15.28 -11.31
C VAL A 110 -2.26 -16.54 -11.07
N ARG A 111 -0.96 -16.36 -10.85
CA ARG A 111 -0.07 -17.46 -10.47
C ARG A 111 -0.44 -17.92 -9.06
N PRO A 112 -0.61 -19.24 -8.82
CA PRO A 112 -0.81 -19.75 -7.48
C PRO A 112 0.21 -19.20 -6.48
N ALA A 113 -0.22 -18.88 -5.27
CA ALA A 113 0.67 -18.44 -4.22
C ALA A 113 1.70 -19.52 -3.91
N ARG A 114 2.93 -19.09 -3.63
CA ARG A 114 3.98 -20.01 -3.21
C ARG A 114 3.68 -20.56 -1.82
N ASP A 115 4.11 -21.78 -1.55
CA ASP A 115 3.86 -22.43 -0.25
C ASP A 115 4.59 -21.73 0.92
N ASP A 116 5.64 -20.97 0.61
CA ASP A 116 6.46 -20.18 1.54
C ASP A 116 6.08 -18.68 1.59
N SER A 117 4.92 -18.30 1.03
CA SER A 117 4.38 -16.94 1.06
C SER A 117 3.25 -16.78 2.09
N TRP A 118 2.93 -15.54 2.44
CA TRP A 118 1.77 -15.24 3.30
C TRP A 118 0.47 -15.76 2.70
N GLU A 119 0.24 -15.56 1.41
CA GLU A 119 -0.94 -16.07 0.70
C GLU A 119 -1.00 -17.61 0.73
N GLY A 120 0.14 -18.29 0.66
CA GLY A 120 0.25 -19.74 0.85
C GLY A 120 -0.17 -20.18 2.26
N ALA A 121 0.29 -19.47 3.29
CA ALA A 121 -0.10 -19.73 4.68
C ALA A 121 -1.61 -19.50 4.89
N PHE A 122 -2.17 -18.40 4.36
CA PHE A 122 -3.61 -18.13 4.43
C PHE A 122 -4.43 -19.19 3.69
N ARG A 123 -3.97 -19.65 2.52
CA ARG A 123 -4.61 -20.74 1.79
C ARG A 123 -4.64 -22.03 2.61
N GLY A 124 -3.57 -22.33 3.35
CA GLY A 124 -3.47 -23.51 4.23
C GLY A 124 -4.56 -23.58 5.31
N THR A 125 -5.21 -22.46 5.65
CA THR A 125 -6.33 -22.42 6.60
C THR A 125 -7.61 -23.06 6.05
N GLY A 126 -7.73 -23.22 4.73
CA GLY A 126 -8.96 -23.70 4.08
C GLY A 126 -10.10 -22.68 4.04
N LEU A 127 -9.90 -21.46 4.55
CA LEU A 127 -10.91 -20.40 4.51
C LEU A 127 -10.90 -19.70 3.15
N ALA A 128 -12.05 -19.71 2.46
CA ALA A 128 -12.16 -19.09 1.14
C ALA A 128 -11.98 -17.56 1.17
N ARG A 129 -12.47 -16.91 2.23
CA ARG A 129 -12.36 -15.46 2.47
C ARG A 129 -12.26 -15.22 3.96
N ALA A 130 -11.30 -14.40 4.38
CA ALA A 130 -11.13 -14.02 5.77
C ALA A 130 -10.66 -12.56 5.86
N LEU A 131 -11.02 -11.91 6.97
CA LEU A 131 -10.44 -10.63 7.40
C LEU A 131 -9.77 -10.88 8.75
N THR A 132 -8.49 -10.62 8.82
CA THR A 132 -7.68 -10.78 10.03
C THR A 132 -7.27 -9.42 10.58
N ASP A 133 -7.39 -9.28 11.90
CA ASP A 133 -6.96 -8.09 12.63
C ASP A 133 -6.08 -8.54 13.79
N TRP A 134 -4.84 -8.04 13.82
CA TRP A 134 -3.86 -8.33 14.86
C TRP A 134 -3.40 -7.05 15.56
N ARG A 135 -4.15 -5.95 15.43
CA ARG A 135 -3.87 -4.72 16.18
C ARG A 135 -4.18 -4.92 17.66
N GLY A 136 -3.30 -4.40 18.53
CA GLY A 136 -3.51 -4.30 19.97
C GLY A 136 -2.80 -5.37 20.82
N SER A 137 -2.47 -5.00 22.06
CA SER A 137 -1.62 -5.75 23.01
C SER A 137 -2.16 -7.10 23.51
N ARG A 138 -3.41 -7.47 23.18
CA ARG A 138 -4.03 -8.73 23.62
C ARG A 138 -3.70 -9.94 22.74
N ARG A 139 -2.84 -9.78 21.73
CA ARG A 139 -2.45 -10.83 20.76
C ARG A 139 -0.96 -10.82 20.46
N GLY A 140 -0.11 -10.60 21.49
CA GLY A 140 1.35 -10.55 21.35
C GLY A 140 1.90 -11.74 20.54
N ASP A 141 1.53 -12.96 20.92
CA ASP A 141 1.98 -14.19 20.26
C ASP A 141 1.63 -14.23 18.75
N VAL A 142 0.46 -13.73 18.35
CA VAL A 142 0.04 -13.70 16.94
C VAL A 142 0.78 -12.61 16.17
N SER A 143 0.95 -11.43 16.77
CA SER A 143 1.71 -10.34 16.17
C SER A 143 3.18 -10.76 15.95
N ASP A 144 3.77 -11.48 16.90
CA ASP A 144 5.15 -11.95 16.81
C ASP A 144 5.33 -13.01 15.73
N LEU A 145 4.40 -13.97 15.62
CA LEU A 145 4.38 -14.96 14.54
C LEU A 145 4.22 -14.30 13.17
N LEU A 146 3.35 -13.29 13.06
CA LEU A 146 3.09 -12.57 11.81
C LEU A 146 4.17 -11.53 11.45
N SER A 147 5.07 -11.21 12.38
CA SER A 147 6.20 -10.32 12.13
C SER A 147 7.40 -11.05 11.53
N GLN A 148 7.35 -12.39 11.42
CA GLN A 148 8.37 -13.16 10.74
C GLN A 148 8.33 -12.88 9.24
N THR A 149 9.48 -12.67 8.62
CA THR A 149 9.55 -12.55 7.17
C THR A 149 9.28 -13.92 6.54
N LEU A 150 8.11 -14.07 5.93
CA LEU A 150 7.93 -14.98 4.80
C LEU A 150 8.39 -14.27 3.52
N LEU A 151 8.74 -15.04 2.50
CA LEU A 151 9.37 -14.49 1.30
C LEU A 151 8.40 -13.51 0.60
N GLU A 152 8.89 -12.30 0.28
CA GLU A 152 8.21 -11.27 -0.51
C GLU A 152 8.21 -11.58 -2.02
#